data_AF-A0A162EXR0-F1
#
_entry.id   AF-A0A162EXR0-F1
#
_cell.length_a   1.000
_cell.length_b   1.000
_cell.length_c   1.000
_cell.angle_alpha   90.00
_cell.angle_beta   90.00
_cell.angle_gamma   90.00
#
_symmetry.space_group_name_H-M   'P 1'
#
loop_
_entity.id
_entity.type
_entity.pdbx_description
1 polymer ?
#
loop_
_entity_poly.entity_id
_entity_poly.type
_entity_poly.pdbx_seq_one_letter_code
_entity_poly.pdbx_strand_id
1 'polypeptide(L)'
;MINELLKEELKTVNDREQEGFQINSLQSADWAMRKLQAIEKHDQEVQEAAQADIDQTIAWRDRKLTENESSREYFHGLLKDYLYRGRQHDSKFKIDTPHGKVTTRKTPSGLNYDEATVLKSLRDQGIKELIKTKETIKKTDLKKSGTIINGKFVLEDGQIVDGVTEKPASESVKFSL
;
A
#
# COMPACT_ATOMS: atom_id res chain seq x y z
N MET A 1 28.30 0.26 -6.07
CA MET A 1 29.29 -0.49 -6.89
C MET A 1 29.38 -1.89 -6.32
N ILE A 2 29.02 -2.91 -7.10
CA ILE A 2 29.09 -4.31 -6.66
C ILE A 2 30.54 -4.62 -6.26
N ASN A 3 30.74 -5.08 -5.03
CA ASN A 3 32.07 -5.49 -4.54
C ASN A 3 32.61 -6.66 -5.38
N GLU A 4 33.94 -6.70 -5.60
CA GLU A 4 34.65 -7.70 -6.41
C GLU A 4 34.22 -9.14 -6.08
N LEU A 5 34.10 -9.43 -4.78
CA LEU A 5 33.69 -10.73 -4.25
C LEU A 5 32.26 -11.12 -4.71
N LEU A 6 31.36 -10.15 -4.75
CA LEU A 6 29.95 -10.38 -5.10
C LEU A 6 29.78 -10.54 -6.62
N LYS A 7 30.62 -9.84 -7.42
CA LYS A 7 30.69 -10.08 -8.87
C LYS A 7 31.20 -11.49 -9.19
N GLU A 8 32.23 -11.94 -8.50
CA GLU A 8 32.77 -13.30 -8.66
C GLU A 8 31.76 -14.35 -8.21
N GLU A 9 31.02 -14.07 -7.14
CA GLU A 9 29.94 -14.95 -6.71
C GLU A 9 28.79 -15.04 -7.71
N LEU A 10 28.33 -13.93 -8.30
CA LEU A 10 27.29 -13.91 -9.34
C LEU A 10 27.74 -14.57 -10.63
N LYS A 11 28.99 -14.36 -11.05
CA LYS A 11 29.55 -14.96 -12.28
C LYS A 11 29.55 -16.48 -12.21
N THR A 12 29.94 -17.04 -11.07
CA THR A 12 29.99 -18.50 -10.85
C THR A 12 28.62 -19.16 -10.65
N VAL A 13 27.53 -18.38 -10.51
CA VAL A 13 26.16 -18.90 -10.61
C VAL A 13 25.86 -19.28 -12.06
N ASN A 14 26.12 -18.35 -12.99
CA ASN A 14 25.77 -18.49 -14.40
C ASN A 14 26.48 -19.66 -15.09
N ASP A 15 27.73 -19.93 -14.69
CA ASP A 15 28.56 -20.97 -15.31
C ASP A 15 28.09 -22.41 -14.97
N ARG A 16 27.38 -22.62 -13.84
CA ARG A 16 26.93 -23.96 -13.40
C ARG A 16 25.46 -24.26 -13.67
N GLU A 17 24.64 -23.25 -13.95
CA GLU A 17 23.25 -23.45 -14.40
C GLU A 17 23.20 -24.20 -15.76
N GLN A 18 24.24 -24.05 -16.60
CA GLN A 18 24.32 -24.70 -17.90
C GLN A 18 24.60 -26.21 -17.83
N GLU A 19 25.07 -26.74 -16.70
CA GLU A 19 25.50 -28.15 -16.57
C GLU A 19 24.55 -29.03 -15.72
N GLY A 20 23.38 -28.52 -15.32
CA GLY A 20 22.39 -29.32 -14.57
C GLY A 20 22.84 -29.66 -13.14
N PHE A 21 23.41 -28.67 -12.44
CA PHE A 21 23.90 -28.83 -11.06
C PHE A 21 22.81 -29.33 -10.09
N GLN A 22 23.14 -30.34 -9.28
CA GLN A 22 22.28 -30.89 -8.23
C GLN A 22 22.96 -30.78 -6.85
N ILE A 23 22.17 -30.41 -5.84
CA ILE A 23 22.63 -30.33 -4.45
C ILE A 23 22.59 -31.73 -3.83
N ASN A 24 23.76 -32.35 -3.67
CA ASN A 24 23.91 -33.71 -3.17
C ASN A 24 24.65 -33.80 -1.83
N SER A 25 25.09 -32.67 -1.27
CA SER A 25 25.80 -32.58 0.01
C SER A 25 25.51 -31.26 0.74
N LEU A 26 25.75 -31.24 2.06
CA LEU A 26 25.64 -30.01 2.86
C LEU A 26 26.57 -28.91 2.36
N GLN A 27 27.76 -29.24 1.86
CA GLN A 27 28.69 -28.28 1.28
C GLN A 27 28.14 -27.66 -0.01
N SER A 28 27.49 -28.46 -0.87
CA SER A 28 26.83 -27.94 -2.07
C SER A 28 25.59 -27.07 -1.74
N ALA A 29 24.91 -27.37 -0.63
CA ALA A 29 23.80 -26.56 -0.13
C ALA A 29 24.27 -25.23 0.47
N ASP A 30 25.34 -25.23 1.28
CA ASP A 30 25.96 -24.01 1.82
C ASP A 30 26.42 -23.06 0.71
N TRP A 31 27.06 -23.61 -0.33
CA TRP A 31 27.42 -22.86 -1.52
C TRP A 31 26.19 -22.22 -2.18
N ALA A 32 25.10 -22.98 -2.39
CA ALA A 32 23.87 -22.47 -2.98
C ALA A 32 23.22 -21.36 -2.12
N MET A 33 23.24 -21.49 -0.79
CA MET A 33 22.75 -20.46 0.14
C MET A 33 23.58 -19.17 0.04
N ARG A 34 24.91 -19.28 -0.04
CA ARG A 34 25.78 -18.11 -0.28
C ARG A 34 25.47 -17.42 -1.59
N LYS A 35 25.18 -18.18 -2.66
CA LYS A 35 24.74 -17.61 -3.94
C LYS A 35 23.43 -16.87 -3.82
N LEU A 36 22.44 -17.44 -3.14
CA LEU A 36 21.18 -16.76 -2.90
C LEU A 36 21.37 -15.46 -2.12
N GLN A 37 22.20 -15.44 -1.08
CA GLN A 37 22.53 -14.21 -0.34
C GLN A 37 23.20 -13.16 -1.24
N ALA A 38 24.11 -13.57 -2.13
CA ALA A 38 24.74 -12.65 -3.08
C ALA A 38 23.71 -12.06 -4.06
N ILE A 39 22.76 -12.87 -4.54
CA ILE A 39 21.68 -12.42 -5.42
C ILE A 39 20.75 -11.45 -4.68
N GLU A 40 20.27 -11.80 -3.48
CA GLU A 40 19.38 -10.90 -2.71
C GLU A 40 20.03 -9.55 -2.40
N LYS A 41 21.32 -9.56 -2.06
CA LYS A 41 22.08 -8.33 -1.86
C LYS A 41 22.21 -7.52 -3.15
N HIS A 42 22.43 -8.18 -4.29
CA HIS A 42 22.49 -7.49 -5.57
C HIS A 42 21.13 -6.88 -5.93
N ASP A 43 20.04 -7.62 -5.75
CA ASP A 43 18.68 -7.15 -5.98
C ASP A 43 18.37 -5.93 -5.11
N GLN A 44 18.78 -5.95 -3.84
CA GLN A 44 18.64 -4.80 -2.95
C GLN A 44 19.43 -3.58 -3.46
N GLU A 45 20.70 -3.76 -3.87
CA GLU A 45 21.51 -2.66 -4.43
C GLU A 45 20.87 -2.07 -5.71
N VAL A 46 20.28 -2.91 -6.56
CA VAL A 46 19.58 -2.48 -7.78
C VAL A 46 18.30 -1.71 -7.42
N GLN A 47 17.52 -2.20 -6.45
CA GLN A 47 16.32 -1.53 -5.97
C GLN A 47 16.63 -0.17 -5.35
N GLU A 48 17.67 -0.07 -4.53
CA GLU A 48 18.11 1.18 -3.91
C GLU A 48 18.57 2.20 -4.96
N ALA A 49 19.34 1.78 -5.97
CA ALA A 49 19.76 2.64 -7.06
C ALA A 49 18.57 3.15 -7.89
N ALA A 50 17.64 2.26 -8.25
CA ALA A 50 16.44 2.64 -9.00
C ALA A 50 15.54 3.58 -8.19
N GLN A 51 15.40 3.36 -6.88
CA GLN A 51 14.62 4.22 -6.01
C GLN A 51 15.24 5.62 -5.92
N ALA A 52 16.56 5.74 -5.82
CA ALA A 52 17.25 7.03 -5.81
C ALA A 52 16.99 7.84 -7.10
N ASP A 53 17.00 7.19 -8.26
CA ASP A 53 16.69 7.84 -9.55
C ASP A 53 15.22 8.29 -9.63
N ILE A 54 14.29 7.47 -9.12
CA ILE A 54 12.87 7.82 -9.02
C ILE A 54 12.69 9.05 -8.13
N ASP A 55 13.32 9.05 -6.96
CA ASP A 55 13.22 10.15 -6.00
C ASP A 55 13.77 11.45 -6.58
N GLN A 56 14.92 11.38 -7.29
CA GLN A 56 15.48 12.53 -8.00
C GLN A 56 14.53 13.05 -9.09
N THR A 57 13.92 12.15 -9.86
CA THR A 57 12.97 12.50 -10.92
C THR A 57 11.72 13.18 -10.34
N ILE A 58 11.19 12.64 -9.24
CA ILE A 58 10.06 13.22 -8.50
C ILE A 58 10.42 14.60 -7.97
N ALA A 59 11.58 14.75 -7.33
CA ALA A 59 12.03 16.03 -6.78
C ALA A 59 12.20 17.09 -7.88
N TRP A 60 12.78 16.71 -9.03
CA TRP A 60 12.89 17.61 -10.18
C TRP A 60 11.52 18.02 -10.74
N ARG A 61 10.60 17.05 -10.91
CA ARG A 61 9.22 17.32 -11.34
C ARG A 61 8.54 18.30 -10.39
N ASP A 62 8.60 18.05 -9.10
CA ASP A 62 7.89 18.85 -8.09
C ASP A 62 8.46 20.27 -8.01
N ARG A 63 9.79 20.42 -8.16
CA ARG A 63 10.42 21.74 -8.33
C ARG A 63 9.87 22.47 -9.56
N LYS A 64 9.77 21.79 -10.71
CA LYS A 64 9.23 22.39 -11.94
C LYS A 64 7.76 22.76 -11.84
N LEU A 65 6.97 21.96 -11.13
CA LEU A 65 5.57 22.30 -10.85
C LEU A 65 5.46 23.49 -9.91
N THR A 66 6.32 23.56 -8.89
CA THR A 66 6.37 24.67 -7.92
C THR A 66 6.79 25.98 -8.59
N GLU A 67 7.73 25.94 -9.55
CA GLU A 67 8.11 27.13 -10.35
C GLU A 67 6.89 27.75 -11.08
N ASN A 68 5.92 26.92 -11.49
CA ASN A 68 4.68 27.38 -12.12
C ASN A 68 3.59 27.80 -11.14
N GLU A 69 3.70 27.45 -9.85
CA GLU A 69 2.66 27.69 -8.85
C GLU A 69 2.44 29.19 -8.62
N SER A 70 3.51 29.97 -8.46
CA SER A 70 3.41 31.43 -8.26
C SER A 70 2.68 32.12 -9.41
N SER A 71 2.93 31.70 -10.66
CA SER A 71 2.21 32.23 -11.82
C SER A 71 0.75 31.80 -11.83
N ARG A 72 0.46 30.55 -11.45
CA ARG A 72 -0.92 30.04 -11.35
C ARG A 72 -1.71 30.81 -10.30
N GLU A 73 -1.15 30.97 -9.10
CA GLU A 73 -1.75 31.74 -8.01
C GLU A 73 -2.03 33.19 -8.42
N TYR A 74 -1.07 33.82 -9.09
CA TYR A 74 -1.23 35.18 -9.61
C TYR A 74 -2.44 35.31 -10.56
N PHE A 75 -2.53 34.45 -11.58
CA PHE A 75 -3.66 34.50 -12.52
C PHE A 75 -4.99 34.07 -11.88
N HIS A 76 -4.96 33.11 -10.96
CA HIS A 76 -6.14 32.75 -10.18
C HIS A 76 -6.66 33.94 -9.35
N GLY A 77 -5.76 34.71 -8.74
CA GLY A 77 -6.10 35.94 -8.02
C GLY A 77 -6.79 36.97 -8.93
N LEU A 78 -6.21 37.26 -10.09
CA LEU A 78 -6.79 38.20 -11.06
C LEU A 78 -8.19 37.78 -11.53
N LEU A 79 -8.37 36.49 -11.85
CA LEU A 79 -9.65 35.95 -12.28
C LEU A 79 -10.70 36.01 -11.17
N LYS A 80 -10.29 35.74 -9.92
CA LYS A 80 -11.13 35.82 -8.73
C LYS A 80 -11.58 37.26 -8.48
N ASP A 81 -10.67 38.23 -8.53
CA ASP A 81 -10.97 39.64 -8.34
C ASP A 81 -11.88 40.18 -9.44
N TYR A 82 -11.66 39.78 -10.69
CA TYR A 82 -12.53 40.13 -11.79
C TYR A 82 -13.95 39.56 -11.64
N LEU A 83 -14.07 38.29 -11.23
CA LEU A 83 -15.37 37.67 -10.94
C LEU A 83 -16.12 38.43 -9.84
N TYR A 84 -15.46 38.78 -8.74
CA TYR A 84 -16.11 39.48 -7.63
C TYR A 84 -16.52 40.91 -7.99
N ARG A 85 -15.70 41.65 -8.73
CA ARG A 85 -16.08 42.98 -9.25
C ARG A 85 -17.31 42.89 -10.15
N GLY A 86 -17.35 41.94 -11.08
CA GLY A 86 -18.53 41.71 -11.91
C GLY A 86 -19.77 41.39 -11.08
N ARG A 87 -19.61 40.65 -9.98
CA ARG A 87 -20.70 40.29 -9.07
C ARG A 87 -21.25 41.40 -8.18
N GLN A 88 -20.50 42.49 -8.01
CA GLN A 88 -21.03 43.69 -7.36
C GLN A 88 -22.14 44.34 -8.19
N HIS A 89 -22.12 44.14 -9.52
CA HIS A 89 -23.12 44.66 -10.45
C HIS A 89 -24.17 43.62 -10.84
N ASP A 90 -23.76 42.37 -11.08
CA ASP A 90 -24.65 41.25 -11.38
C ASP A 90 -24.33 40.04 -10.51
N SER A 91 -25.20 39.74 -9.55
CA SER A 91 -25.05 38.59 -8.63
C SER A 91 -24.86 37.22 -9.33
N LYS A 92 -25.28 37.09 -10.59
CA LYS A 92 -25.16 35.87 -11.40
C LYS A 92 -23.96 35.90 -12.36
N PHE A 93 -23.14 36.95 -12.30
CA PHE A 93 -21.96 37.11 -13.15
C PHE A 93 -21.03 35.90 -13.05
N LYS A 94 -20.54 35.48 -14.22
CA LYS A 94 -19.61 34.38 -14.44
C LYS A 94 -18.67 34.74 -15.58
N ILE A 95 -17.45 34.23 -15.54
CA ILE A 95 -16.50 34.34 -16.64
C ILE A 95 -16.67 33.10 -17.51
N ASP A 96 -16.98 33.28 -18.79
CA ASP A 96 -17.20 32.19 -19.76
C ASP A 96 -16.43 32.54 -21.04
N THR A 97 -15.33 31.83 -21.29
CA THR A 97 -14.44 32.06 -22.45
C THR A 97 -14.16 30.73 -23.17
N PRO A 98 -13.73 30.73 -24.44
CA PRO A 98 -13.37 29.50 -25.15
C PRO A 98 -12.28 28.65 -24.45
N HIS A 99 -11.48 29.25 -23.58
CA HIS A 99 -10.38 28.59 -22.87
C HIS A 99 -10.72 28.22 -21.42
N GLY A 100 -11.93 28.54 -20.94
CA GLY A 100 -12.32 28.15 -19.59
C GLY A 100 -13.43 29.01 -18.99
N LYS A 101 -13.86 28.56 -17.80
CA LYS A 101 -14.97 29.12 -17.05
C LYS A 101 -14.58 29.34 -15.59
N VAL A 102 -14.93 30.50 -15.06
CA VAL A 102 -14.76 30.81 -13.62
C VAL A 102 -16.14 31.06 -13.02
N THR A 103 -16.50 30.20 -12.07
CA THR A 103 -17.77 30.26 -11.34
C THR A 103 -17.52 29.94 -9.87
N THR A 104 -18.44 30.36 -9.00
CA THR A 104 -18.43 29.94 -7.60
C THR A 104 -19.31 28.71 -7.43
N ARG A 105 -18.84 27.73 -6.67
CA ARG A 105 -19.68 26.64 -6.16
C ARG A 105 -19.93 26.85 -4.68
N LYS A 106 -21.19 26.79 -4.25
CA LYS A 106 -21.52 26.75 -2.82
C LYS A 106 -21.38 25.30 -2.37
N THR A 107 -20.40 25.02 -1.52
CA THR A 107 -20.33 23.74 -0.81
C THR A 107 -21.25 23.86 0.41
N PRO A 108 -22.21 22.95 0.62
CA PRO A 108 -23.04 22.99 1.82
C PRO A 108 -22.16 22.84 3.06
N SER A 109 -22.60 23.44 4.17
CA SER A 109 -21.98 23.25 5.48
C SER A 109 -21.98 21.76 5.83
N GLY A 110 -20.78 21.18 5.93
CA GLY A 110 -20.55 19.83 6.44
C GLY A 110 -19.95 19.87 7.85
N LEU A 111 -19.81 18.70 8.46
CA LEU A 111 -19.10 18.54 9.72
C LEU A 111 -17.66 18.14 9.41
N ASN A 112 -16.69 18.81 10.04
CA ASN A 112 -15.32 18.30 10.12
C ASN A 112 -15.25 17.37 11.32
N TYR A 113 -14.82 16.13 11.10
CA TYR A 113 -14.67 15.14 12.15
C TYR A 113 -13.19 14.91 12.43
N ASP A 114 -12.79 15.03 13.69
CA ASP A 114 -11.63 14.31 14.19
C ASP A 114 -12.12 12.93 14.63
N GLU A 115 -11.86 11.93 13.79
CA GLU A 115 -12.39 10.58 13.98
C GLU A 115 -12.09 10.01 15.36
N ALA A 116 -10.88 10.24 15.90
CA ALA A 116 -10.49 9.71 17.20
C ALA A 116 -11.30 10.34 18.34
N THR A 117 -11.42 11.67 18.32
CA THR A 117 -12.18 12.42 19.33
C THR A 117 -13.68 12.12 19.25
N VAL A 118 -14.24 12.04 18.04
CA VAL A 118 -15.64 11.72 17.81
C VAL A 118 -15.96 10.29 18.27
N LEU A 119 -15.14 9.30 17.90
CA LEU A 119 -15.33 7.91 18.33
C LEU A 119 -15.27 7.76 19.85
N LYS A 120 -14.35 8.46 20.53
CA LYS A 120 -14.27 8.45 21.99
C LYS A 120 -15.55 9.03 22.61
N SER A 121 -15.98 10.19 22.14
CA SER A 121 -17.20 10.85 22.64
C SER A 121 -18.45 9.99 22.44
N LEU A 122 -18.59 9.32 21.29
CA LEU A 122 -19.69 8.39 21.05
C LEU A 122 -19.66 7.17 21.99
N ARG A 123 -18.47 6.63 22.30
CA ARG A 123 -18.31 5.53 23.26
C ARG A 123 -18.64 5.95 24.68
N ASP A 124 -18.14 7.10 25.12
CA ASP A 124 -18.35 7.63 26.47
C ASP A 124 -19.84 7.93 26.72
N GLN A 125 -20.56 8.37 25.69
CA GLN A 125 -22.00 8.61 25.72
C GLN A 125 -22.85 7.36 25.45
N GLY A 126 -22.23 6.21 25.19
CA GLY A 126 -22.92 4.95 24.91
C GLY A 126 -23.68 4.91 23.58
N ILE A 127 -23.43 5.83 22.65
CA ILE A 127 -24.11 5.95 21.36
C ILE A 127 -23.47 4.98 20.36
N LYS A 128 -23.91 3.71 20.39
CA LYS A 128 -23.38 2.64 19.54
C LYS A 128 -23.95 2.63 18.11
N GLU A 129 -25.15 3.18 17.91
CA GLU A 129 -25.86 3.28 16.62
C GLU A 129 -25.03 3.97 15.52
N LEU A 130 -24.16 4.92 15.93
CA LEU A 130 -23.31 5.72 15.04
C LEU A 130 -21.89 5.15 14.91
N ILE A 131 -21.59 4.03 15.58
CA ILE A 131 -20.28 3.37 15.54
C ILE A 131 -20.40 2.14 14.66
N LYS A 132 -19.68 2.16 13.53
CA LYS A 132 -19.60 0.99 12.66
C LYS A 132 -18.84 -0.13 13.36
N THR A 133 -19.54 -1.21 13.71
CA THR A 133 -18.93 -2.44 14.23
C THR A 133 -18.68 -3.41 13.08
N LYS A 134 -17.46 -3.95 13.00
CA LYS A 134 -17.10 -4.97 12.03
C LYS A 134 -17.08 -6.32 12.73
N GLU A 135 -18.04 -7.17 12.42
CA GLU A 135 -18.03 -8.56 12.87
C GLU A 135 -17.05 -9.36 12.00
N THR A 136 -16.07 -9.98 12.64
CA THR A 136 -15.13 -10.88 11.99
C THR A 136 -15.00 -12.15 12.80
N ILE A 137 -14.86 -13.28 12.09
CA ILE A 137 -14.66 -14.58 12.73
C ILE A 137 -13.29 -14.59 13.40
N LYS A 138 -13.26 -14.92 14.69
CA LYS A 138 -12.01 -15.20 15.41
C LYS A 138 -11.47 -16.57 14.99
N LYS A 139 -10.81 -16.63 13.83
CA LYS A 139 -10.34 -17.88 13.20
C LYS A 139 -9.46 -18.73 14.13
N THR A 140 -8.64 -18.10 14.98
CA THR A 140 -7.75 -18.80 15.92
C THR A 140 -8.53 -19.49 17.02
N ASP A 141 -9.55 -18.83 17.58
CA ASP A 141 -10.38 -19.39 18.66
C ASP A 141 -11.32 -20.47 18.11
N LEU A 142 -11.91 -20.21 16.93
CA LEU A 142 -12.78 -21.17 16.23
C LEU A 142 -12.05 -22.50 15.97
N LYS A 143 -10.78 -22.46 15.56
CA LYS A 143 -9.97 -23.67 15.33
C LYS A 143 -9.69 -24.48 16.60
N LYS A 144 -9.67 -23.84 17.77
CA LYS A 144 -9.41 -24.51 19.05
C LYS A 144 -10.66 -25.09 19.66
N SER A 145 -11.80 -24.46 19.42
CA SER A 145 -13.08 -24.79 20.06
C SER A 145 -13.81 -25.99 19.43
N GLY A 146 -13.19 -26.72 18.51
CA GLY A 146 -13.86 -27.80 17.77
C GLY A 146 -12.92 -28.64 16.92
N THR A 147 -13.48 -29.70 16.33
CA THR A 147 -12.76 -30.68 15.51
C THR A 147 -13.58 -31.05 14.28
N ILE A 148 -12.95 -31.65 13.27
CA ILE A 148 -13.68 -32.14 12.08
C ILE A 148 -14.08 -33.60 12.31
N ILE A 149 -15.38 -33.90 12.23
CA ILE A 149 -15.95 -35.24 12.32
C ILE A 149 -16.81 -35.46 11.06
N ASN A 150 -16.51 -36.49 10.28
CA ASN A 150 -17.21 -36.82 9.03
C ASN A 150 -17.33 -35.63 8.05
N GLY A 151 -16.27 -34.84 7.90
CA GLY A 151 -16.21 -33.70 6.98
C GLY A 151 -16.95 -32.44 7.42
N LYS A 152 -17.45 -32.40 8.67
CA LYS A 152 -18.11 -31.22 9.28
C LYS A 152 -17.33 -30.76 10.51
N PHE A 153 -17.24 -29.45 10.70
CA PHE A 153 -16.62 -28.88 11.90
C PHE A 153 -17.61 -28.89 13.06
N VAL A 154 -17.26 -29.56 14.15
CA VAL A 154 -18.08 -29.76 15.35
C VAL A 154 -17.38 -29.11 16.53
N LEU A 155 -18.06 -28.19 17.21
CA LEU A 155 -17.59 -27.54 18.43
C LEU A 155 -17.55 -28.54 19.61
N GLU A 156 -16.81 -28.21 20.67
CA GLU A 156 -16.71 -29.04 21.88
C GLU A 156 -18.07 -29.33 22.55
N ASP A 157 -19.05 -28.45 22.34
CA ASP A 157 -20.44 -28.60 22.82
C ASP A 157 -21.33 -29.45 21.89
N GLY A 158 -20.79 -29.96 20.79
CA GLY A 158 -21.49 -30.79 19.80
C GLY A 158 -22.21 -30.01 18.69
N GLN A 159 -22.12 -28.68 18.66
CA GLN A 159 -22.72 -27.87 17.59
C GLN A 159 -21.91 -27.94 16.29
N ILE A 160 -22.60 -28.11 15.16
CA ILE A 160 -21.99 -28.13 13.82
C ILE A 160 -21.89 -26.69 13.29
N VAL A 161 -20.70 -26.29 12.84
CA VAL A 161 -20.47 -25.00 12.19
C VAL A 161 -20.33 -25.18 10.68
N ASP A 162 -21.29 -24.65 9.94
CA ASP A 162 -21.27 -24.67 8.48
C ASP A 162 -20.22 -23.69 7.90
N GLY A 163 -19.64 -24.07 6.75
CA GLY A 163 -18.67 -23.25 6.02
C GLY A 163 -17.20 -23.45 6.43
N VAL A 164 -16.90 -24.39 7.32
CA VAL A 164 -15.52 -24.78 7.67
C VAL A 164 -15.20 -26.12 7.00
N THR A 165 -14.23 -26.10 6.07
CA THR A 165 -13.75 -27.29 5.36
C THR A 165 -12.32 -27.62 5.74
N GLU A 166 -11.96 -28.89 5.70
CA GLU A 166 -10.59 -29.34 5.92
C GLU A 166 -9.67 -28.85 4.79
N LYS A 167 -8.52 -28.26 5.16
CA LYS A 167 -7.43 -27.99 4.21
C LYS A 167 -6.38 -29.08 4.41
N PRO A 168 -5.95 -29.80 3.36
CA PRO A 168 -4.91 -30.80 3.50
C PRO A 168 -3.63 -30.16 4.04
N ALA A 169 -2.92 -30.92 4.89
CA ALA A 169 -1.60 -30.51 5.35
C ALA A 169 -0.69 -30.33 4.12
N SER A 170 -0.11 -29.13 4.00
CA SER A 170 0.85 -28.80 2.95
C SER A 170 2.11 -28.28 3.61
N GLU A 171 3.25 -28.85 3.25
CA GLU A 171 4.55 -28.36 3.69
C GLU A 171 5.07 -27.34 2.68
N SER A 172 5.52 -26.18 3.19
CA SER A 172 6.19 -25.16 2.38
C SER A 172 7.62 -25.01 2.88
N VAL A 173 8.59 -25.14 1.98
CA VAL A 173 9.99 -24.86 2.30
C VAL A 173 10.18 -23.35 2.43
N LYS A 174 10.83 -22.91 3.50
CA LYS A 174 11.15 -21.50 3.75
C LYS A 174 12.66 -21.32 3.79
N PHE A 175 13.16 -20.36 3.04
CA PHE A 175 14.55 -19.93 3.07
C PHE A 175 14.62 -18.68 3.96
N SER A 176 15.55 -18.68 4.91
CA SER A 176 15.85 -17.51 5.75
C SER A 176 17.31 -17.18 5.46
N LEU A 177 17.54 -16.12 4.70
CA LEU A 177 18.83 -15.71 4.16
C LEU A 177 19.38 -14.48 4.89
#